data_AF-A0A530BMK8-F1
#
_entry.id   AF-A0A530BMK8-F1
#
_cell.length_a   1.000
_cell.length_b   1.000
_cell.length_c   1.000
_cell.angle_alpha   90.00
_cell.angle_beta   90.00
_cell.angle_gamma   90.00
#
_symmetry.space_group_name_H-M   'P 1'
#
loop_
_entity.id
_entity.type
_entity.pdbx_description
1 polymer ?
#
loop_
_entity_poly.entity_id
_entity_poly.type
_entity_poly.pdbx_seq_one_letter_code
_entity_poly.pdbx_strand_id
1 'polypeptide(L)'
;ELRGPLGGHFIWSAGDGGPILLVGGGSGVVPLMAMVRHRSVRKSAAPVALVFSARVWDEVIFRDELIGLDDRRDGFDLVLTLTREPAQRASDYSRRIDAAMMVQAMERLPKPP
;
A
#
# COMPACT_ATOMS: atom_id res chain seq x y z
N GLU A 1 -14.50 -13.05 23.42
CA GLU A 1 -14.70 -14.08 22.38
C GLU A 1 -14.21 -13.55 21.04
N LEU A 2 -13.61 -14.40 20.21
CA LEU A 2 -13.27 -14.12 18.80
C LEU A 2 -14.23 -14.96 17.93
N ARG A 3 -14.87 -14.34 16.93
CA ARG A 3 -15.75 -15.03 15.95
C ARG A 3 -15.31 -14.67 14.53
N GLY A 4 -15.35 -15.62 13.60
CA GLY A 4 -14.95 -15.45 12.20
C GLY A 4 -13.94 -16.51 11.72
N PRO A 5 -13.46 -16.42 10.47
CA PRO A 5 -13.41 -15.22 9.64
C PRO A 5 -14.78 -14.77 9.14
N LEU A 6 -15.06 -13.47 9.27
CA LEU A 6 -16.21 -12.80 8.67
C LEU A 6 -15.71 -11.95 7.51
N GLY A 7 -16.16 -12.24 6.29
CA GLY A 7 -15.72 -11.59 5.06
C GLY A 7 -15.43 -12.59 3.93
N GLY A 8 -15.63 -12.16 2.68
CA GLY A 8 -15.41 -12.99 1.48
C GLY A 8 -15.22 -12.19 0.18
N HIS A 9 -15.25 -10.85 0.25
CA HIS A 9 -15.35 -9.99 -0.93
C HIS A 9 -14.12 -9.09 -1.13
N PHE A 10 -13.20 -9.04 -0.16
CA PHE A 10 -11.98 -8.24 -0.21
C PHE A 10 -10.77 -9.16 -0.02
N ILE A 11 -10.57 -10.03 -1.02
CA ILE A 11 -9.55 -11.08 -1.02
C ILE A 11 -8.69 -10.86 -2.25
N TRP A 12 -7.38 -10.92 -2.04
CA TRP A 12 -6.41 -11.09 -3.11
C TRP A 12 -5.57 -12.32 -2.79
N SER A 13 -5.34 -13.16 -3.79
CA SER A 13 -4.46 -14.30 -3.74
C SER A 13 -3.26 -14.10 -4.66
N ALA A 14 -2.11 -14.68 -4.31
CA ALA A 14 -0.93 -14.62 -5.18
C ALA A 14 -1.18 -15.23 -6.57
N GLY A 15 -2.19 -16.10 -6.73
CA GLY A 15 -2.58 -16.69 -8.00
C GLY A 15 -3.40 -15.75 -8.91
N ASP A 16 -3.98 -14.69 -8.36
CA ASP A 16 -4.77 -13.71 -9.13
C ASP A 16 -3.86 -12.88 -10.06
N GLY A 17 -2.58 -12.75 -9.69
CA GLY A 17 -1.56 -12.04 -10.48
C GLY A 17 -1.88 -10.57 -10.72
N GLY A 18 -1.29 -10.02 -11.79
CA GLY A 18 -1.50 -8.65 -12.25
C GLY A 18 -0.87 -7.55 -11.39
N PRO A 19 -0.77 -6.31 -11.92
CA PRO A 19 -0.44 -5.15 -11.11
C PRO A 19 -1.61 -4.75 -10.20
N ILE A 20 -1.31 -4.34 -8.97
CA ILE A 20 -2.32 -4.03 -7.95
C ILE A 20 -2.07 -2.63 -7.38
N LEU A 21 -3.11 -1.79 -7.40
CA LEU A 21 -3.12 -0.53 -6.67
C LEU A 21 -3.96 -0.69 -5.40
N LEU A 22 -3.30 -0.57 -4.25
CA LEU A 22 -3.94 -0.56 -2.93
C LEU A 22 -4.04 0.87 -2.44
N VAL A 23 -5.20 1.28 -1.94
CA VAL A 23 -5.42 2.64 -1.43
C VAL A 23 -6.05 2.56 -0.04
N GLY A 24 -5.38 3.16 0.95
CA GLY A 24 -5.80 3.11 2.34
C GLY A 24 -5.59 4.42 3.08
N GLY A 25 -6.31 4.59 4.19
CA GLY A 25 -6.14 5.71 5.10
C GLY A 25 -6.44 5.30 6.54
N GLY A 26 -5.63 5.79 7.49
CA GLY A 26 -5.70 5.37 8.89
C GLY A 26 -5.67 3.84 9.04
N SER A 27 -6.56 3.28 9.88
CA SER A 27 -6.67 1.83 10.09
C SER A 27 -7.13 1.04 8.87
N GLY A 28 -7.62 1.69 7.80
CA GLY A 28 -7.95 1.04 6.53
C GLY A 28 -6.77 0.34 5.87
N VAL A 29 -5.53 0.63 6.29
CA VAL A 29 -4.33 -0.08 5.83
C VAL A 29 -4.23 -1.51 6.35
N VAL A 30 -4.90 -1.87 7.45
CA VAL A 30 -4.74 -3.18 8.10
C VAL A 30 -5.03 -4.36 7.15
N PRO A 31 -6.16 -4.42 6.43
CA PRO A 31 -6.38 -5.49 5.45
C PRO A 31 -5.41 -5.42 4.25
N LEU A 32 -4.98 -4.23 3.84
CA LEU A 32 -4.02 -4.05 2.75
C LEU A 32 -2.65 -4.61 3.13
N MET A 33 -2.22 -4.36 4.37
CA MET A 33 -0.99 -4.92 4.91
C MET A 33 -1.02 -6.44 4.95
N ALA A 34 -2.19 -7.05 5.22
CA ALA A 34 -2.34 -8.50 5.14
C ALA A 34 -2.05 -9.02 3.71
N MET A 35 -2.54 -8.32 2.67
CA MET A 35 -2.25 -8.66 1.27
C MET A 35 -0.76 -8.46 0.93
N VAL A 36 -0.15 -7.36 1.37
CA VAL A 36 1.27 -7.06 1.16
C VAL A 36 2.17 -8.10 1.85
N ARG A 37 1.88 -8.46 3.11
CA ARG A 37 2.58 -9.55 3.81
C ARG A 37 2.38 -10.88 3.10
N HIS A 38 1.16 -11.19 2.66
CA HIS A 38 0.88 -12.41 1.91
C HIS A 38 1.72 -12.50 0.63
N ARG A 39 1.78 -11.40 -0.16
CA ARG A 39 2.65 -11.28 -1.34
C ARG A 39 4.10 -11.58 -0.99
N SER A 40 4.63 -10.94 0.05
CA SER A 40 6.04 -11.11 0.48
C SER A 40 6.34 -12.54 0.92
N VAL A 41 5.50 -13.13 1.77
CA VAL A 41 5.64 -14.52 2.26
C VAL A 41 5.58 -15.53 1.10
N ARG A 42 4.70 -15.29 0.12
CA ARG A 42 4.57 -16.14 -1.07
C ARG A 42 5.63 -15.85 -2.14
N LYS A 43 6.52 -14.88 -1.92
CA LYS A 43 7.50 -14.39 -2.93
C LYS A 43 6.84 -14.11 -4.28
N SER A 44 5.62 -13.56 -4.24
CA SER A 44 4.86 -13.26 -5.45
C SER A 44 5.52 -12.11 -6.20
N ALA A 45 5.69 -12.27 -7.51
CA ALA A 45 6.21 -11.25 -8.41
C ALA A 45 5.13 -10.23 -8.83
N ALA A 46 3.90 -10.35 -8.33
CA ALA A 46 2.82 -9.40 -8.63
C ALA A 46 3.26 -7.97 -8.25
N PRO A 47 3.26 -7.00 -9.16
CA PRO A 47 3.59 -5.62 -8.85
C PRO A 47 2.51 -5.00 -7.96
N VAL A 48 2.88 -4.31 -6.88
CA VAL A 48 1.95 -3.69 -5.94
C VAL A 48 2.38 -2.28 -5.62
N ALA A 49 1.48 -1.31 -5.76
CA ALA A 49 1.66 0.04 -5.28
C ALA A 49 0.65 0.30 -4.16
N LEU A 50 1.12 0.74 -3.00
CA LEU A 50 0.27 1.14 -1.87
C LEU A 50 0.30 2.67 -1.73
N VAL A 51 -0.85 3.31 -1.90
CA VAL A 51 -1.08 4.70 -1.51
C VAL A 51 -1.69 4.74 -0.13
N PHE A 52 -0.96 5.29 0.85
CA PHE A 52 -1.38 5.32 2.24
C PHE A 52 -1.43 6.74 2.80
N SER A 53 -2.63 7.15 3.22
CA SER A 53 -2.90 8.45 3.81
C SER A 53 -2.86 8.39 5.34
N ALA A 54 -2.06 9.28 5.95
CA ALA A 54 -2.02 9.50 7.39
C ALA A 54 -2.07 11.01 7.70
N ARG A 55 -2.31 11.37 8.96
CA ARG A 55 -2.28 12.79 9.36
C ARG A 55 -0.85 13.28 9.50
N VAL A 56 -0.04 12.56 10.25
CA VAL A 56 1.33 12.89 10.66
C VAL A 56 2.21 11.66 10.56
N TRP A 57 3.53 11.84 10.56
CA TRP A 57 4.49 10.74 10.36
C TRP A 57 4.36 9.62 11.41
N ASP A 58 4.05 9.96 12.66
CA ASP A 58 3.90 9.00 13.76
C ASP A 58 2.58 8.24 13.76
N GLU A 59 1.63 8.66 12.92
CA GLU A 59 0.35 7.95 12.73
C GLU A 59 0.37 6.97 11.56
N VAL A 60 1.52 6.81 10.89
CA VAL A 60 1.69 5.83 9.82
C VAL A 60 1.74 4.43 10.45
N ILE A 61 0.61 3.73 10.43
CA ILE A 61 0.50 2.35 10.94
C ILE A 61 1.41 1.43 10.10
N PHE A 62 2.21 0.59 10.77
CA PHE A 62 3.23 -0.29 10.17
C PHE A 62 4.35 0.43 9.41
N ARG A 63 4.61 1.71 9.70
CA ARG A 63 5.58 2.57 9.00
C ARG A 63 6.89 1.87 8.64
N ASP A 64 7.62 1.40 9.65
CA ASP A 64 8.98 0.90 9.45
C ASP A 64 8.97 -0.41 8.62
N GLU A 65 7.93 -1.23 8.78
CA GLU A 65 7.75 -2.45 7.98
C GLU A 65 7.40 -2.11 6.52
N LEU A 66 6.52 -1.13 6.29
CA LEU A 66 6.16 -0.67 4.95
C LEU A 66 7.35 -0.06 4.20
N ILE A 67 8.15 0.76 4.89
CA ILE A 67 9.39 1.33 4.32
C ILE A 67 10.39 0.20 4.04
N GLY A 68 10.59 -0.71 4.99
CA GLY A 68 11.48 -1.86 4.81
C GLY A 68 11.03 -2.86 3.74
N LEU A 69 9.76 -2.83 3.32
CA LEU A 69 9.26 -3.56 2.15
C LEU A 69 9.53 -2.80 0.85
N ASP A 70 9.29 -1.48 0.82
CA ASP A 70 9.58 -0.62 -0.33
C ASP A 70 11.07 -0.62 -0.71
N ASP A 71 11.94 -0.60 0.30
CA ASP A 71 13.40 -0.57 0.11
C ASP A 71 13.96 -1.86 -0.51
N ARG A 72 13.21 -2.96 -0.50
CA ARG A 72 13.62 -4.22 -1.15
C ARG A 72 13.63 -4.12 -2.66
N ARG A 73 12.88 -3.17 -3.22
CA ARG A 73 12.70 -2.97 -4.67
C ARG A 73 12.29 -4.27 -5.38
N ASP A 74 11.45 -5.07 -4.72
CA ASP A 74 11.00 -6.38 -5.20
C ASP A 74 9.64 -6.33 -5.90
N GLY A 75 9.20 -5.14 -6.31
CA GLY A 75 7.90 -4.88 -6.92
C GLY A 75 6.79 -4.47 -5.94
N PHE A 76 7.15 -4.08 -4.72
CA PHE A 76 6.26 -3.32 -3.81
C PHE A 76 6.73 -1.86 -3.75
N ASP A 77 5.84 -0.94 -4.12
CA ASP A 77 6.06 0.50 -4.05
C ASP A 77 5.15 1.14 -3.00
N LEU A 78 5.73 1.98 -2.14
CA LEU A 78 5.01 2.75 -1.13
C LEU A 78 4.92 4.23 -1.52
N VAL A 79 3.70 4.77 -1.46
CA VAL A 79 3.39 6.19 -1.56
C VAL A 79 2.71 6.62 -0.27
N LEU A 80 3.43 7.35 0.58
CA LEU A 80 2.80 7.98 1.74
C LEU A 80 2.26 9.36 1.36
N THR A 81 1.13 9.73 1.95
CA THR A 81 0.67 11.11 1.92
C THR A 81 0.26 11.58 3.31
N LEU A 82 0.96 12.58 3.82
CA LEU A 82 0.67 13.20 5.11
C LEU A 82 -0.24 14.40 4.91
N THR A 83 -1.32 14.47 5.68
CA THR A 83 -2.34 15.51 5.49
C THR A 83 -2.20 16.71 6.43
N ARG A 84 -1.31 16.63 7.43
CA ARG A 84 -1.08 17.69 8.42
C ARG A 84 0.40 18.02 8.65
N GLU A 85 1.31 17.35 7.94
CA GLU A 85 2.76 17.56 8.04
C GLU A 85 3.43 17.46 6.67
N PRO A 86 4.63 18.03 6.49
CA PRO A 86 5.45 17.79 5.31
C PRO A 86 5.83 16.32 5.17
N ALA A 87 5.91 15.86 3.93
CA ALA A 87 6.44 14.56 3.56
C ALA A 87 7.89 14.42 4.04
N GLN A 88 8.21 13.24 4.57
CA GLN A 88 9.55 12.92 5.09
C GLN A 88 10.44 12.25 4.04
N ARG A 89 9.85 11.71 2.96
CA ARG A 89 10.56 11.03 1.87
C ARG A 89 10.27 11.75 0.56
N ALA A 90 11.24 11.79 -0.34
CA ALA A 90 11.10 12.46 -1.64
C ALA A 90 10.02 11.84 -2.55
N SER A 91 9.67 10.56 -2.32
CA SER A 91 8.65 9.83 -3.05
C SER A 91 7.21 10.09 -2.58
N ASP A 92 7.04 10.86 -1.50
CA ASP A 92 5.80 10.98 -0.73
C ASP A 92 5.21 12.39 -0.82
N TYR A 93 3.95 12.54 -0.39
CA TYR A 93 3.18 13.77 -0.58
C TYR A 93 2.74 14.43 0.74
N SER A 94 2.43 15.73 0.68
CA SER A 94 1.92 16.54 1.81
C SER A 94 0.52 17.08 1.53
N ARG A 95 -0.42 16.21 1.13
CA ARG A 95 -1.78 16.59 0.69
C ARG A 95 -2.78 15.46 0.91
N ARG A 96 -4.07 15.71 0.63
CA ARG A 96 -5.06 14.63 0.55
C ARG A 96 -4.92 13.89 -0.79
N ILE A 97 -5.38 12.64 -0.82
CA ILE A 97 -5.45 11.84 -2.04
C ILE A 97 -6.31 12.57 -3.08
N ASP A 98 -5.82 12.66 -4.31
CA ASP A 98 -6.55 13.19 -5.47
C ASP A 98 -6.26 12.37 -6.74
N ALA A 99 -6.93 12.73 -7.83
CA ALA A 99 -6.81 12.02 -9.10
C ALA A 99 -5.37 12.03 -9.66
N ALA A 100 -4.65 13.13 -9.54
CA ALA A 100 -3.27 13.23 -10.03
C ALA A 100 -2.34 12.27 -9.28
N MET A 101 -2.53 12.12 -7.97
CA MET A 101 -1.81 11.12 -7.17
C MET A 101 -2.10 9.70 -7.64
N MET A 102 -3.36 9.38 -7.97
CA MET A 102 -3.72 8.05 -8.45
C MET A 102 -3.07 7.74 -9.80
N VAL A 103 -3.06 8.69 -10.73
CA VAL A 103 -2.35 8.54 -12.01
C VAL A 103 -0.86 8.28 -11.77
N GLN A 104 -0.22 9.11 -10.94
CA GLN A 104 1.21 8.97 -10.61
C GLN A 104 1.53 7.64 -9.90
N ALA A 105 0.62 7.13 -9.07
CA ALA A 105 0.78 5.83 -8.42
C ALA A 105 0.64 4.67 -9.42
N MET A 106 -0.31 4.77 -10.36
CA MET A 106 -0.48 3.77 -11.42
C MET A 106 0.71 3.73 -12.38
N GLU A 107 1.38 4.86 -12.63
CA GLU A 107 2.60 4.92 -13.45
C GLU A 107 3.79 4.16 -12.86
N ARG A 108 3.77 3.87 -11.55
CA ARG A 108 4.77 3.02 -10.88
C ARG A 108 4.56 1.53 -11.18
N LEU A 109 3.35 1.15 -11.55
CA LEU A 109 3.01 -0.22 -11.91
C LEU A 109 3.32 -0.45 -13.40
N PRO A 110 3.79 -1.66 -13.77
CA PRO A 110 3.92 -1.99 -15.18
C PRO A 110 2.55 -1.97 -15.84
N LYS A 111 2.51 -1.52 -17.09
CA LYS A 111 1.27 -1.56 -17.88
C LYS A 111 0.79 -3.01 -17.98
N PRO A 112 -0.53 -3.26 -17.87
CA PRO A 112 -1.07 -4.56 -18.22
C PRO A 112 -0.65 -4.93 -19.65
N PRO A 113 -0.38 -6.21 -19.93
CA PRO A 113 -0.12 -6.68 -21.29
C PRO A 113 -1.29 -6.43 -22.24
#